data_AF-A0A1B7W571-F1
#
_entry.id   AF-A0A1B7W571-F1
#
_cell.length_a   1.000
_cell.length_b   1.000
_cell.length_c   1.000
_cell.angle_alpha   90.00
_cell.angle_beta   90.00
_cell.angle_gamma   90.00
#
_symmetry.space_group_name_H-M   'P 1'
#
loop_
_entity.id
_entity.type
_entity.pdbx_description
1 polymer ?
#
loop_
_entity_poly.entity_id
_entity_poly.type
_entity_poly.pdbx_seq_one_letter_code
_entity_poly.pdbx_strand_id
1 'polypeptide(L)'
;MQVRQEIFDTYWRFAAMRQEVFFNKLKNVPPPWTSDPILNTYKFCNAYRVSDRVSQYLIKNVIYDENRSKNEEEVLFRILLFKIFNKIETWEYLENKIGDYITVSKFDLEAYSTMLQEAMDLGYVIYTSAYMSCASKEFGYDKKHQNHLALIDKMVVQDRVINFIVKAKSLEEIFHIIESYPLLGKFMAYQLATDINYSEVINFDENSFTIAGPGAERGIDKCFIDTKG
;
A
#
# COMPACT_ATOMS: atom_id res chain seq x y z
N MET A 1 -5.98 -30.71 -0.94
CA MET A 1 -6.13 -29.86 -2.10
C MET A 1 -6.57 -30.70 -3.28
N GLN A 2 -7.65 -30.31 -3.95
CA GLN A 2 -8.10 -30.85 -5.23
C GLN A 2 -8.17 -29.69 -6.23
N VAL A 3 -7.50 -29.82 -7.37
CA VAL A 3 -7.29 -28.74 -8.33
C VAL A 3 -8.04 -28.97 -9.64
N ARG A 4 -8.51 -27.89 -10.27
CA ARG A 4 -8.91 -27.87 -11.68
C ARG A 4 -7.64 -27.69 -12.52
N GLN A 5 -7.00 -28.81 -12.87
CA GLN A 5 -5.64 -28.82 -13.41
C GLN A 5 -5.43 -27.85 -14.58
N GLU A 6 -6.33 -27.84 -15.57
CA GLU A 6 -6.21 -26.94 -16.74
C GLU A 6 -6.22 -25.45 -16.37
N ILE A 7 -7.07 -25.06 -15.42
CA ILE A 7 -7.17 -23.67 -14.94
C ILE A 7 -5.93 -23.32 -14.11
N PHE A 8 -5.51 -24.23 -13.24
CA PHE A 8 -4.33 -24.08 -12.40
C PHE A 8 -3.04 -23.93 -13.24
N ASP A 9 -2.86 -24.77 -14.26
CA ASP A 9 -1.73 -24.68 -15.19
C ASP A 9 -1.77 -23.38 -15.99
N THR A 10 -2.96 -22.95 -16.40
CA THR A 10 -3.14 -21.67 -17.10
C THR A 10 -2.79 -20.49 -16.20
N TYR A 11 -3.16 -20.52 -14.92
CA TYR A 11 -2.75 -19.51 -13.94
C TYR A 11 -1.23 -19.41 -13.83
N TRP A 12 -0.53 -20.53 -13.62
CA TRP A 12 0.93 -20.52 -13.47
C TRP A 12 1.66 -20.13 -14.75
N ARG A 13 1.22 -20.61 -15.90
CA ARG A 13 1.75 -20.17 -17.20
C ARG A 13 1.60 -18.66 -17.37
N PHE A 14 0.42 -18.12 -17.08
CA PHE A 14 0.17 -16.68 -17.19
C PHE A 14 1.01 -15.86 -16.19
N ALA A 15 1.19 -16.36 -14.96
CA ALA A 15 2.05 -15.73 -13.96
C ALA A 15 3.52 -15.71 -14.39
N ALA A 16 4.03 -16.81 -14.94
CA ALA A 16 5.39 -16.90 -15.48
C ALA A 16 5.60 -15.93 -16.66
N MET A 17 4.67 -15.90 -17.61
CA MET A 17 4.73 -14.99 -18.76
C MET A 17 4.71 -13.51 -18.34
N ARG A 18 3.94 -13.14 -17.31
CA ARG A 18 3.99 -11.79 -16.72
C ARG A 18 5.36 -11.43 -16.19
N GLN A 19 6.01 -12.37 -15.51
CA GLN A 19 7.35 -12.17 -14.96
C GLN A 19 8.41 -12.07 -16.08
N GLU A 20 8.26 -12.85 -17.15
CA GLU A 20 9.12 -12.72 -18.34
C GLU A 20 8.99 -11.34 -19.00
N VAL A 21 7.76 -10.82 -19.14
CA VAL A 21 7.53 -9.46 -19.64
C VAL A 21 8.25 -8.43 -18.76
N PHE A 22 8.22 -8.60 -17.44
CA PHE A 22 8.97 -7.74 -16.52
C PHE A 22 10.49 -7.81 -16.78
N PHE A 23 11.06 -9.01 -16.91
CA PHE A 23 12.49 -9.17 -17.22
C PHE A 23 12.88 -8.62 -18.59
N ASN A 24 12.04 -8.76 -19.61
CA ASN A 24 12.29 -8.20 -20.94
C ASN A 24 12.36 -6.67 -20.91
N LYS A 25 11.48 -6.03 -20.12
CA LYS A 25 11.54 -4.58 -19.88
C LYS A 25 12.83 -4.16 -19.18
N LEU A 26 13.25 -4.89 -18.14
CA LEU A 26 14.53 -4.62 -17.45
C LEU A 26 15.74 -4.73 -18.37
N LYS A 27 15.69 -5.62 -19.37
CA LYS A 27 16.73 -5.79 -20.40
C LYS A 27 16.62 -4.79 -21.56
N ASN A 28 15.72 -3.81 -21.49
CA ASN A 28 15.43 -2.83 -22.55
C ASN A 28 15.09 -3.46 -23.91
N VAL A 29 14.44 -4.65 -23.89
CA VAL A 29 13.96 -5.29 -25.14
C VAL A 29 12.78 -4.46 -25.69
N PRO A 30 12.77 -4.13 -27.00
CA PRO A 30 11.66 -3.39 -27.59
C PRO A 30 10.38 -4.24 -27.61
N PRO A 31 9.19 -3.61 -27.53
CA PRO A 31 7.92 -4.33 -27.65
C PRO A 31 7.72 -4.92 -29.05
N PRO A 32 6.88 -5.98 -29.21
CA PRO A 32 6.09 -6.63 -28.16
C PRO A 32 6.93 -7.54 -27.25
N TRP A 33 6.64 -7.54 -25.94
CA TRP A 33 7.43 -8.27 -24.94
C TRP A 33 7.03 -9.75 -24.77
N THR A 34 5.93 -10.14 -25.41
CA THR A 34 5.37 -11.50 -25.43
C THR A 34 4.48 -11.64 -26.66
N SER A 35 4.20 -12.87 -27.08
CA SER A 35 3.20 -13.15 -28.12
C SER A 35 1.75 -13.13 -27.61
N ASP A 36 1.56 -13.07 -26.29
CA ASP A 36 0.23 -13.07 -25.68
C ASP A 36 -0.46 -11.69 -25.84
N PRO A 37 -1.63 -11.63 -26.50
CA PRO A 37 -2.31 -10.37 -26.76
C PRO A 37 -2.88 -9.74 -25.48
N ILE A 38 -3.23 -10.54 -24.46
CA ILE A 38 -3.78 -10.05 -23.19
C ILE A 38 -2.68 -9.29 -22.44
N LEU A 39 -1.47 -9.87 -22.35
CA LEU A 39 -0.33 -9.25 -21.67
C LEU A 39 0.22 -8.01 -22.39
N ASN A 40 0.06 -7.92 -23.70
CA ASN A 40 0.41 -6.72 -24.46
C ASN A 40 -0.65 -5.61 -24.37
N THR A 41 -1.91 -5.96 -24.11
CA THR A 41 -3.04 -5.01 -24.11
C THR A 41 -3.30 -4.42 -22.72
N TYR A 42 -3.30 -5.26 -21.69
CA TYR A 42 -3.74 -4.87 -20.34
C TYR A 42 -2.57 -4.71 -19.36
N LYS A 43 -2.80 -3.92 -18.32
CA LYS A 43 -1.85 -3.74 -17.22
C LYS A 43 -2.15 -4.74 -16.10
N PHE A 44 -1.09 -5.36 -15.58
CA PHE A 44 -1.15 -6.27 -14.45
C PHE A 44 -0.16 -5.80 -13.38
N CYS A 45 -0.45 -6.11 -12.11
CA CYS A 45 0.51 -5.88 -11.02
C CYS A 45 1.80 -6.68 -11.25
N ASN A 46 2.88 -6.31 -10.59
CA ASN A 46 4.07 -7.18 -10.58
C ASN A 46 3.84 -8.42 -9.70
N ALA A 47 4.60 -9.49 -9.92
CA ALA A 47 4.57 -10.65 -9.04
C ALA A 47 5.12 -10.30 -7.65
N TYR A 48 6.22 -9.55 -7.64
CA TYR A 48 6.80 -8.97 -6.43
C TYR A 48 6.24 -7.56 -6.24
N ARG A 49 5.46 -7.35 -5.18
CA ARG A 49 4.86 -6.05 -4.87
C ARG A 49 5.91 -4.95 -4.77
N VAL A 50 7.07 -5.25 -4.18
CA VAL A 50 8.19 -4.30 -4.08
C VAL A 50 8.56 -3.69 -5.44
N SER A 51 8.37 -4.39 -6.56
CA SER A 51 8.68 -3.88 -7.90
C SER A 51 7.67 -2.84 -8.42
N ASP A 52 6.53 -2.64 -7.75
CA ASP A 52 5.58 -1.61 -8.12
C ASP A 52 6.17 -0.22 -7.90
N ARG A 53 5.91 0.70 -8.84
CA ARG A 53 6.46 2.07 -8.82
C ARG A 53 6.22 2.80 -7.49
N VAL A 54 5.02 2.64 -6.91
CA VAL A 54 4.66 3.30 -5.65
C VAL A 54 5.38 2.67 -4.46
N SER A 55 5.56 1.34 -4.46
CA SER A 55 6.35 0.65 -3.43
C SER A 55 7.83 1.01 -3.52
N GLN A 56 8.40 1.06 -4.73
CA GLN A 56 9.77 1.56 -4.93
C GLN A 56 9.97 2.97 -4.39
N TYR A 57 9.01 3.88 -4.65
CA TYR A 57 9.06 5.24 -4.13
C TYR A 57 8.93 5.29 -2.61
N LEU A 58 7.98 4.54 -2.03
CA LEU A 58 7.85 4.41 -0.57
C LEU A 58 9.18 4.01 0.06
N ILE A 59 9.78 2.92 -0.43
CA ILE A 59 11.03 2.38 0.10
C ILE A 59 12.15 3.42 -0.05
N LYS A 60 12.40 3.89 -1.26
CA LYS A 60 13.56 4.75 -1.52
C LYS A 60 13.44 6.16 -0.94
N ASN A 61 12.28 6.79 -1.09
CA ASN A 61 12.11 8.23 -0.85
C ASN A 61 11.41 8.55 0.48
N VAL A 62 10.58 7.63 0.99
CA VAL A 62 9.81 7.86 2.22
C VAL A 62 10.45 7.16 3.42
N ILE A 63 10.95 5.93 3.24
CA ILE A 63 11.60 5.13 4.29
C ILE A 63 13.11 5.41 4.34
N TYR A 64 13.82 5.17 3.24
CA TYR A 64 15.28 5.09 3.23
C TYR A 64 16.03 6.37 2.83
N ASP A 65 15.35 7.48 2.53
CA ASP A 65 16.01 8.77 2.25
C ASP A 65 16.94 9.18 3.40
N GLU A 66 18.22 9.37 3.10
CA GLU A 66 19.31 9.62 4.06
C GLU A 66 19.13 10.95 4.81
N ASN A 67 18.38 11.90 4.23
CA ASN A 67 18.14 13.21 4.84
C ASN A 67 17.01 13.19 5.88
N ARG A 68 16.30 12.06 6.02
CA ARG A 68 15.15 11.92 6.93
C ARG A 68 15.55 11.25 8.24
N SER A 69 14.80 11.57 9.29
CA SER A 69 14.89 10.86 10.56
C SER A 69 14.63 9.36 10.36
N LYS A 70 15.55 8.56 10.93
CA LYS A 70 15.46 7.10 11.02
C LYS A 70 14.80 6.63 12.33
N ASN A 71 14.33 7.57 13.15
CA ASN A 71 13.53 7.21 14.32
C ASN A 71 12.28 6.44 13.88
N GLU A 72 11.96 5.37 14.61
CA GLU A 72 10.85 4.47 14.35
C GLU A 72 9.49 5.18 14.31
N GLU A 73 9.25 6.18 15.16
CA GLU A 73 8.02 6.98 15.15
C GLU A 73 7.88 7.77 13.84
N GLU A 74 8.96 8.41 13.43
CA GLU A 74 9.04 9.19 12.20
C GLU A 74 8.88 8.31 10.95
N VAL A 75 9.52 7.14 10.92
CA VAL A 75 9.43 6.19 9.79
C VAL A 75 8.00 5.66 9.66
N LEU A 76 7.41 5.15 10.75
CA LEU A 76 6.07 4.56 10.71
C LEU A 76 4.99 5.60 10.40
N PHE A 77 5.09 6.81 10.95
CA PHE A 77 4.20 7.91 10.60
C PHE A 77 4.20 8.21 9.09
N ARG A 78 5.39 8.35 8.49
CA ARG A 78 5.50 8.63 7.05
C ARG A 78 4.92 7.51 6.20
N ILE A 79 5.14 6.24 6.58
CA ILE A 79 4.57 5.08 5.88
C ILE A 79 3.03 5.13 5.92
N LEU A 80 2.44 5.32 7.11
CA LEU A 80 0.99 5.38 7.29
C LEU A 80 0.40 6.53 6.46
N LEU A 81 0.96 7.74 6.57
CA LEU A 81 0.47 8.91 5.86
C LEU A 81 0.59 8.75 4.33
N PHE A 82 1.76 8.34 3.83
CA PHE A 82 1.97 8.11 2.41
C PHE A 82 0.97 7.10 1.86
N LYS A 83 0.78 5.98 2.56
CA LYS A 83 0.02 4.86 2.06
C LYS A 83 -1.49 5.09 2.07
N ILE A 84 -2.00 5.94 2.96
CA ILE A 84 -3.41 6.35 2.95
C ILE A 84 -3.82 7.02 1.63
N PHE A 85 -2.95 7.82 1.03
CA PHE A 85 -3.17 8.41 -0.30
C PHE A 85 -2.67 7.50 -1.43
N ASN A 86 -1.64 6.71 -1.13
CA ASN A 86 -0.97 5.75 -2.02
C ASN A 86 -0.53 6.38 -3.36
N LYS A 87 -0.22 7.69 -3.36
CA LYS A 87 0.08 8.45 -4.57
C LYS A 87 1.31 9.32 -4.39
N ILE A 88 2.30 9.11 -5.26
CA ILE A 88 3.60 9.82 -5.23
C ILE A 88 3.38 11.32 -5.37
N GLU A 89 2.56 11.73 -6.32
CA GLU A 89 2.32 13.14 -6.63
C GLU A 89 1.65 13.88 -5.45
N THR A 90 0.85 13.18 -4.65
CA THR A 90 0.24 13.75 -3.44
C THR A 90 1.27 13.96 -2.34
N TRP A 91 2.17 12.99 -2.16
CA TRP A 91 3.29 13.11 -1.22
C TRP A 91 4.20 14.28 -1.58
N GLU A 92 4.64 14.34 -2.84
CA GLU A 92 5.51 15.42 -3.33
C GLU A 92 4.83 16.78 -3.25
N TYR A 93 3.53 16.86 -3.54
CA TYR A 93 2.79 18.10 -3.39
C TYR A 93 2.79 18.60 -1.93
N LEU A 94 2.55 17.71 -0.97
CA LEU A 94 2.55 18.07 0.46
C LEU A 94 3.93 18.60 0.89
N GLU A 95 5.01 17.90 0.55
CA GLU A 95 6.36 18.35 0.91
C GLU A 95 6.73 19.69 0.26
N ASN A 96 6.37 19.88 -1.01
CA ASN A 96 6.60 21.14 -1.71
C ASN A 96 5.81 22.31 -1.07
N LYS A 97 4.58 22.06 -0.59
CA LYS A 97 3.76 23.06 0.09
C LYS A 97 4.26 23.39 1.50
N ILE A 98 4.75 22.39 2.23
CA ILE A 98 5.37 22.55 3.54
C ILE A 98 6.71 23.28 3.42
N GLY A 99 7.44 23.05 2.32
CA GLY A 99 8.78 23.60 2.10
C GLY A 99 9.87 22.92 2.93
N ASP A 100 9.56 21.76 3.51
CA ASP A 100 10.44 20.94 4.35
C ASP A 100 9.93 19.49 4.38
N TYR A 101 10.69 18.58 5.01
CA TYR A 101 10.26 17.20 5.21
C TYR A 101 9.04 17.10 6.14
N ILE A 102 8.15 16.16 5.81
CA ILE A 102 7.05 15.77 6.68
C ILE A 102 7.61 15.07 7.93
N THR A 103 7.27 15.61 9.11
CA THR A 103 7.64 15.07 10.43
C THR A 103 6.42 14.97 11.35
N VAL A 104 6.49 14.10 12.36
CA VAL A 104 5.40 13.92 13.34
C VAL A 104 5.12 15.22 14.08
N SER A 105 6.18 15.92 14.50
CA SER A 105 6.08 17.17 15.26
C SER A 105 5.46 18.35 14.51
N LYS A 106 5.43 18.29 13.17
CA LYS A 106 4.86 19.31 12.29
C LYS A 106 3.54 18.86 11.65
N PHE A 107 3.06 17.67 12.00
CA PHE A 107 1.78 17.20 11.50
C PHE A 107 0.65 18.00 12.15
N ASP A 108 -0.15 18.66 11.31
CA ASP A 108 -1.34 19.39 11.72
C ASP A 108 -2.48 19.05 10.76
N LEU A 109 -3.57 18.53 11.31
CA LEU A 109 -4.68 17.99 10.52
C LEU A 109 -5.28 19.06 9.60
N GLU A 110 -5.53 20.26 10.11
CA GLU A 110 -6.20 21.34 9.38
C GLU A 110 -5.31 21.92 8.28
N ALA A 111 -4.02 22.09 8.55
CA ALA A 111 -3.04 22.55 7.57
C ALA A 111 -2.94 21.55 6.40
N TYR A 112 -2.80 20.24 6.70
CA TYR A 112 -2.75 19.22 5.66
C TYR A 112 -4.07 19.11 4.89
N SER A 113 -5.22 19.24 5.58
CA SER A 113 -6.52 19.26 4.94
C SER A 113 -6.64 20.43 3.95
N THR A 114 -6.16 21.62 4.34
CA THR A 114 -6.19 22.81 3.49
C THR A 114 -5.30 22.61 2.26
N MET A 115 -4.07 22.13 2.43
CA MET A 115 -3.16 21.86 1.31
C MET A 115 -3.76 20.85 0.32
N LEU A 116 -4.35 19.75 0.81
CA LEU A 116 -4.99 18.75 -0.05
C LEU A 116 -6.23 19.30 -0.75
N GLN A 117 -7.00 20.15 -0.07
CA GLN A 117 -8.14 20.82 -0.70
C GLN A 117 -7.68 21.74 -1.83
N GLU A 118 -6.64 22.54 -1.63
CA GLU A 118 -6.04 23.37 -2.68
C GLU A 118 -5.59 22.53 -3.88
N ALA A 119 -4.97 21.37 -3.64
CA ALA A 119 -4.57 20.46 -4.72
C ALA A 119 -5.80 19.99 -5.52
N MET A 120 -6.88 19.61 -4.82
CA MET A 120 -8.11 19.18 -5.46
C MET A 120 -8.77 20.31 -6.26
N ASP A 121 -8.77 21.54 -5.73
CA ASP A 121 -9.34 22.72 -6.39
C ASP A 121 -8.56 23.09 -7.67
N LEU A 122 -7.25 22.80 -7.70
CA LEU A 122 -6.40 22.89 -8.89
C LEU A 122 -6.57 21.71 -9.87
N GLY A 123 -7.46 20.75 -9.58
CA GLY A 123 -7.76 19.61 -10.44
C GLY A 123 -6.87 18.38 -10.21
N TYR A 124 -6.03 18.36 -9.17
CA TYR A 124 -5.23 17.18 -8.84
C TYR A 124 -6.10 16.09 -8.22
N VAL A 125 -5.99 14.87 -8.75
CA VAL A 125 -6.51 13.67 -8.08
C VAL A 125 -5.53 13.27 -6.97
N ILE A 126 -5.95 13.26 -5.71
CA ILE A 126 -5.06 13.03 -4.56
C ILE A 126 -4.97 11.56 -4.09
N TYR A 127 -5.69 10.65 -4.76
CA TYR A 127 -5.64 9.21 -4.49
C TYR A 127 -5.28 8.44 -5.76
N THR A 128 -4.72 7.25 -5.61
CA THR A 128 -4.78 6.27 -6.71
C THR A 128 -6.19 5.67 -6.86
N SER A 129 -6.49 5.09 -8.02
CA SER A 129 -7.74 4.35 -8.24
C SER A 129 -7.80 3.02 -7.45
N ALA A 130 -6.66 2.53 -6.99
CA ALA A 130 -6.55 1.40 -6.09
C ALA A 130 -6.78 1.85 -4.64
N TYR A 131 -7.24 0.93 -3.78
CA TYR A 131 -7.42 1.17 -2.33
C TYR A 131 -8.55 2.12 -1.94
N MET A 132 -9.62 2.20 -2.74
CA MET A 132 -10.80 2.98 -2.38
C MET A 132 -11.59 2.32 -1.24
N SER A 133 -11.18 2.53 0.01
CA SER A 133 -12.05 2.32 1.18
C SER A 133 -13.12 3.41 1.23
N CYS A 134 -14.29 3.05 1.76
CA CYS A 134 -15.58 3.74 1.64
C CYS A 134 -15.57 5.20 2.10
N ALA A 135 -16.47 5.99 1.51
CA ALA A 135 -16.85 7.31 2.01
C ALA A 135 -17.69 7.19 3.31
N SER A 136 -17.16 6.56 4.35
CA SER A 136 -17.77 6.58 5.68
C SER A 136 -17.30 7.83 6.41
N LYS A 137 -18.26 8.60 6.93
CA LYS A 137 -18.02 9.78 7.78
C LYS A 137 -17.70 9.36 9.20
N GLU A 138 -16.75 8.43 9.37
CA GLU A 138 -16.46 7.84 10.68
C GLU A 138 -16.03 8.91 11.69
N PHE A 139 -15.28 9.91 11.22
CA PHE A 139 -14.80 11.02 12.03
C PHE A 139 -15.66 12.28 11.87
N GLY A 140 -16.86 12.15 11.30
CA GLY A 140 -17.83 13.25 11.16
C GLY A 140 -17.55 14.24 10.03
N TYR A 141 -16.44 14.12 9.30
CA TYR A 141 -16.13 15.02 8.18
C TYR A 141 -16.86 14.64 6.90
N ASP A 142 -17.24 15.64 6.10
CA ASP A 142 -17.87 15.42 4.79
C ASP A 142 -16.87 14.99 3.72
N LYS A 143 -15.63 15.48 3.79
CA LYS A 143 -14.61 15.18 2.79
C LYS A 143 -13.80 13.96 3.19
N LYS A 144 -13.50 13.12 2.19
CA LYS A 144 -12.76 11.86 2.40
C LYS A 144 -11.37 12.09 2.99
N HIS A 145 -10.62 13.07 2.46
CA HIS A 145 -9.26 13.35 2.94
C HIS A 145 -9.23 13.81 4.40
N GLN A 146 -10.27 14.52 4.87
CA GLN A 146 -10.38 14.92 6.27
C GLN A 146 -10.57 13.71 7.20
N ASN A 147 -11.45 12.75 6.84
CA ASN A 147 -11.60 11.52 7.61
C ASN A 147 -10.30 10.69 7.65
N HIS A 148 -9.57 10.64 6.53
CA HIS A 148 -8.28 9.97 6.45
C HIS A 148 -7.18 10.67 7.27
N LEU A 149 -7.12 12.00 7.28
CA LEU A 149 -6.19 12.74 8.14
C LEU A 149 -6.57 12.59 9.63
N ALA A 150 -7.87 12.59 9.95
CA ALA A 150 -8.37 12.31 11.31
C ALA A 150 -8.01 10.89 11.77
N LEU A 151 -8.03 9.90 10.86
CA LEU A 151 -7.53 8.57 11.15
C LEU A 151 -6.03 8.58 11.49
N ILE A 152 -5.20 9.28 10.71
CA ILE A 152 -3.76 9.41 10.99
C ILE A 152 -3.53 10.08 12.34
N ASP A 153 -4.23 11.17 12.64
CA ASP A 153 -4.18 11.85 13.93
C ASP A 153 -4.56 10.91 15.08
N LYS A 154 -5.69 10.19 14.94
CA LYS A 154 -6.15 9.20 15.91
C LYS A 154 -5.10 8.12 16.17
N MET A 155 -4.56 7.52 15.10
CA MET A 155 -3.57 6.45 15.20
C MET A 155 -2.24 6.91 15.81
N VAL A 156 -1.69 8.02 15.32
CA VAL A 156 -0.30 8.42 15.61
C VAL A 156 -0.23 9.33 16.82
N VAL A 157 -1.09 10.36 16.89
CA VAL A 157 -1.03 11.40 17.93
C VAL A 157 -1.78 10.97 19.18
N GLN A 158 -3.01 10.48 19.03
CA GLN A 158 -3.88 10.16 20.16
C GLN A 158 -3.55 8.79 20.77
N ASP A 159 -3.57 7.73 19.95
CA ASP A 159 -3.43 6.35 20.42
C ASP A 159 -1.98 5.86 20.48
N ARG A 160 -1.06 6.60 19.83
CA ARG A 160 0.36 6.26 19.74
C ARG A 160 0.59 4.82 19.28
N VAL A 161 -0.14 4.42 18.23
CA VAL A 161 -0.19 3.05 17.69
C VAL A 161 1.20 2.46 17.42
N ILE A 162 2.15 3.32 17.06
CA ILE A 162 3.54 3.00 16.77
C ILE A 162 4.19 2.23 17.93
N ASN A 163 3.90 2.60 19.18
CA ASN A 163 4.42 1.89 20.36
C ASN A 163 3.97 0.43 20.44
N PHE A 164 2.81 0.10 19.90
CA PHE A 164 2.28 -1.26 19.84
C PHE A 164 2.87 -2.02 18.66
N ILE A 165 2.97 -1.37 17.49
CA ILE A 165 3.56 -1.96 16.28
C ILE A 165 5.01 -2.40 16.54
N VAL A 166 5.82 -1.55 17.16
CA VAL A 166 7.23 -1.85 17.50
C VAL A 166 7.36 -3.04 18.45
N LYS A 167 6.39 -3.26 19.33
CA LYS A 167 6.42 -4.34 20.32
C LYS A 167 5.84 -5.65 19.82
N ALA A 168 5.11 -5.62 18.71
CA ALA A 168 4.45 -6.77 18.12
C ALA A 168 5.43 -7.91 17.86
N LYS A 169 4.94 -9.14 17.94
CA LYS A 169 5.74 -10.37 17.82
C LYS A 169 5.49 -11.12 16.52
N SER A 170 4.59 -10.63 15.68
CA SER A 170 4.30 -11.20 14.37
C SER A 170 3.70 -10.17 13.41
N LEU A 171 3.76 -10.48 12.11
CA LEU A 171 3.09 -9.70 11.08
C LEU A 171 1.56 -9.74 11.22
N GLU A 172 1.01 -10.85 11.73
CA GLU A 172 -0.42 -11.02 12.06
C GLU A 172 -0.86 -10.08 13.18
N GLU A 173 -0.07 -9.93 14.24
CA GLU A 173 -0.37 -8.99 15.33
C GLU A 173 -0.41 -7.55 14.83
N ILE A 174 0.54 -7.15 13.98
CA ILE A 174 0.54 -5.82 13.34
C ILE A 174 -0.70 -5.63 12.48
N PHE A 175 -1.05 -6.64 11.69
CA PHE A 175 -2.26 -6.63 10.89
C PHE A 175 -3.50 -6.37 11.75
N HIS A 176 -3.67 -7.07 12.87
CA HIS A 176 -4.82 -6.89 13.75
C HIS A 176 -4.80 -5.53 14.48
N ILE A 177 -3.62 -5.03 14.86
CA ILE A 177 -3.49 -3.66 15.39
C ILE A 177 -4.03 -2.65 14.38
N ILE A 178 -3.64 -2.75 13.11
CA ILE A 178 -4.06 -1.81 12.06
C ILE A 178 -5.53 -2.00 11.69
N GLU A 179 -5.99 -3.25 11.55
CA GLU A 179 -7.39 -3.59 11.23
C GLU A 179 -8.38 -3.09 12.29
N SER A 180 -7.93 -2.94 13.53
CA SER A 180 -8.78 -2.43 14.62
C SER A 180 -9.24 -0.97 14.43
N TYR A 181 -8.55 -0.21 13.58
CA TYR A 181 -8.91 1.18 13.30
C TYR A 181 -9.98 1.28 12.21
N PRO A 182 -10.88 2.26 12.32
CA PRO A 182 -11.90 2.44 11.30
C PRO A 182 -11.28 2.82 9.95
N LEU A 183 -12.05 2.63 8.88
CA LEU A 183 -11.65 2.86 7.48
C LEU A 183 -10.57 1.87 6.96
N LEU A 184 -9.88 1.15 7.84
CA LEU A 184 -8.82 0.18 7.51
C LEU A 184 -9.35 -1.25 7.54
N GLY A 185 -10.14 -1.62 6.52
CA GLY A 185 -10.54 -3.02 6.35
C GLY A 185 -9.35 -3.95 6.08
N LYS A 186 -9.58 -5.27 6.21
CA LYS A 186 -8.62 -6.36 5.99
C LYS A 186 -7.59 -6.11 4.90
N PHE A 187 -8.05 -5.75 3.70
CA PHE A 187 -7.15 -5.52 2.58
C PHE A 187 -6.16 -4.39 2.87
N MET A 188 -6.63 -3.22 3.35
CA MET A 188 -5.74 -2.10 3.63
C MET A 188 -4.81 -2.38 4.81
N ALA A 189 -5.32 -3.02 5.88
CA ALA A 189 -4.53 -3.37 7.04
C ALA A 189 -3.36 -4.29 6.67
N TYR A 190 -3.60 -5.31 5.84
CA TYR A 190 -2.53 -6.18 5.34
C TYR A 190 -1.53 -5.40 4.48
N GLN A 191 -2.02 -4.48 3.65
CA GLN A 191 -1.16 -3.70 2.77
C GLN A 191 -0.23 -2.76 3.53
N LEU A 192 -0.72 -2.14 4.61
CA LEU A 192 0.07 -1.33 5.53
C LEU A 192 1.05 -2.19 6.32
N ALA A 193 0.64 -3.36 6.83
CA ALA A 193 1.55 -4.27 7.54
C ALA A 193 2.75 -4.68 6.67
N THR A 194 2.53 -5.01 5.39
CA THR A 194 3.63 -5.28 4.44
C THR A 194 4.50 -4.04 4.20
N ASP A 195 3.90 -2.86 4.03
CA ASP A 195 4.65 -1.62 3.77
C ASP A 195 5.52 -1.21 4.97
N ILE A 196 5.05 -1.45 6.19
CA ILE A 196 5.81 -1.31 7.44
C ILE A 196 6.97 -2.30 7.47
N ASN A 197 6.74 -3.54 7.03
CA ASN A 197 7.76 -4.61 6.99
C ASN A 197 8.85 -4.38 5.92
N TYR A 198 8.69 -3.39 5.05
CA TYR A 198 9.78 -2.91 4.19
C TYR A 198 10.74 -1.93 4.88
N SER A 199 10.45 -1.52 6.11
CA SER A 199 11.36 -0.68 6.92
C SER A 199 12.19 -1.52 7.89
N GLU A 200 13.21 -0.91 8.50
CA GLU A 200 14.02 -1.57 9.53
C GLU A 200 13.35 -1.60 10.92
N VAL A 201 12.14 -1.04 11.06
CA VAL A 201 11.43 -1.00 12.35
C VAL A 201 10.95 -2.40 12.77
N ILE A 202 10.61 -3.24 11.80
CA ILE A 202 10.22 -4.64 12.02
C ILE A 202 10.83 -5.51 10.91
N ASN A 203 10.96 -6.81 11.14
CA ASN A 203 11.56 -7.72 10.16
C ASN A 203 10.97 -9.13 10.30
N PHE A 204 9.70 -9.28 9.90
CA PHE A 204 9.04 -10.58 9.82
C PHE A 204 9.15 -11.18 8.42
N ASP A 205 9.10 -12.51 8.32
CA ASP A 205 8.96 -13.17 7.01
C ASP A 205 7.62 -12.76 6.37
N GLU A 206 7.64 -12.25 5.16
CA GLU A 206 6.42 -11.88 4.41
C GLU A 206 5.49 -13.09 4.20
N ASN A 207 6.01 -14.32 4.21
CA ASN A 207 5.22 -15.55 4.12
C ASN A 207 4.62 -16.01 5.45
N SER A 208 4.99 -15.39 6.57
CA SER A 208 4.47 -15.76 7.90
C SER A 208 2.99 -15.46 8.07
N PHE A 209 2.46 -14.50 7.29
CA PHE A 209 1.06 -14.10 7.34
C PHE A 209 0.63 -13.50 6.00
N THR A 210 -0.52 -13.92 5.46
CA THR A 210 -1.05 -13.41 4.19
C THR A 210 -2.56 -13.33 4.23
N ILE A 211 -3.10 -12.20 3.80
CA ILE A 211 -4.54 -12.02 3.58
C ILE A 211 -4.82 -11.94 2.09
N ALA A 212 -5.59 -12.89 1.58
CA ALA A 212 -6.06 -12.87 0.21
C ALA A 212 -7.07 -11.71 0.02
N GLY A 213 -6.84 -10.87 -0.98
CA GLY A 213 -7.85 -9.89 -1.39
C GLY A 213 -8.98 -10.56 -2.18
N PRO A 214 -10.14 -9.91 -2.36
CA PRO A 214 -11.31 -10.50 -3.03
C PRO A 214 -11.02 -11.00 -4.46
N GLY A 215 -10.07 -10.38 -5.16
CA GLY A 215 -9.64 -10.85 -6.49
C GLY A 215 -8.84 -12.14 -6.45
N ALA A 216 -7.99 -12.31 -5.43
CA ALA A 216 -7.21 -13.52 -5.21
C ALA A 216 -8.11 -14.68 -4.76
N GLU A 217 -9.05 -14.43 -3.84
CA GLU A 217 -10.06 -15.41 -3.41
C GLU A 217 -10.84 -15.97 -4.62
N ARG A 218 -11.38 -15.09 -5.49
CA ARG A 218 -12.05 -15.53 -6.72
C ARG A 218 -11.13 -16.31 -7.67
N GLY A 219 -9.83 -16.03 -7.66
CA GLY A 219 -8.85 -16.79 -8.45
C GLY A 219 -8.63 -18.19 -7.88
N ILE A 220 -8.50 -18.29 -6.56
CA ILE A 220 -8.40 -19.56 -5.83
C ILE A 220 -9.65 -20.40 -6.11
N ASP A 221 -10.85 -19.84 -6.00
CA ASP A 221 -12.11 -20.56 -6.26
C ASP A 221 -12.20 -21.14 -7.68
N LYS A 222 -11.57 -20.48 -8.66
CA LYS A 222 -11.47 -21.00 -10.04
C LYS A 222 -10.48 -22.14 -10.13
N CYS A 223 -9.30 -22.00 -9.50
CA CYS A 223 -8.23 -22.99 -9.56
C CYS A 223 -8.51 -24.26 -8.74
N PHE A 224 -9.23 -24.14 -7.62
CA PHE A 224 -9.37 -25.21 -6.63
C PHE A 224 -10.83 -25.67 -6.51
N ILE A 225 -11.00 -27.00 -6.48
CA ILE A 225 -12.27 -27.63 -6.12
C ILE A 225 -12.40 -27.67 -4.59
N ASP A 226 -11.28 -27.93 -3.90
CA ASP A 226 -11.17 -27.98 -2.44
C ASP A 226 -9.76 -27.56 -2.03
N THR A 227 -9.64 -26.57 -1.13
CA THR A 227 -8.35 -26.11 -0.58
C THR A 227 -7.85 -27.01 0.54
N LYS A 228 -8.73 -27.80 1.18
CA LYS A 228 -8.55 -28.55 2.44
C LYS A 228 -8.35 -27.68 3.68
N GLY A 229 -8.97 -26.49 3.70
CA GLY A 229 -8.71 -25.44 4.69
C GLY A 229 -7.47 -24.65 4.32
#